data_AF-A0A3M7J5L8-F1
#
_entry.id   AF-A0A3M7J5L8-F1
#
_cell.length_a   1.000
_cell.length_b   1.000
_cell.length_c   1.000
_cell.angle_alpha   90.00
_cell.angle_beta   90.00
_cell.angle_gamma   90.00
#
_symmetry.space_group_name_H-M   'P 1'
#
loop_
_entity.id
_entity.type
_entity.pdbx_description
1 polymer ?
#
loop_
_entity_poly.entity_id
_entity_poly.type
_entity_poly.pdbx_seq_one_letter_code
_entity_poly.pdbx_strand_id
1 'polypeptide(L)'
;MATAQPQQRLPARPSKNTGKSEKKTKLPKLPSNATVSKRPLHHSAIPSPYAGASQQKVVYVGTRTPFLSAVKRVEKLLRMSDKRLVQSATTLARQKGQNGRKRKRQDDDATDEIGDIARQVESAKAKRKAGGLTAGDDEVEGAGEEVLLKGTGKAIPKVMEMGCWFQQRQEYMVTVRTGSVAAVDDIDVPEGATGDDNDKDHAKSRTGNNDDDMEVNEEGGTANKPPSEPDVAKEPGGRVRQQHAAAQEEPIPETRVRYLSVLEVAVSLR
;
A
#
# COMPACT_ATOMS: atom_id res chain seq x y z
N MET A 1 60.35 14.44 -34.06
CA MET A 1 59.70 13.18 -33.60
C MET A 1 58.72 13.55 -32.51
N ALA A 2 57.42 13.61 -32.82
CA ALA A 2 56.38 13.99 -31.88
C ALA A 2 55.88 12.74 -31.14
N THR A 3 56.10 12.70 -29.83
CA THR A 3 55.64 11.63 -28.94
C THR A 3 54.14 11.78 -28.67
N ALA A 4 53.33 10.88 -29.24
CA ALA A 4 51.90 10.81 -28.98
C ALA A 4 51.62 10.27 -27.58
N GLN A 5 50.93 11.04 -26.74
CA GLN A 5 50.41 10.57 -25.45
C GLN A 5 49.22 9.61 -25.67
N PRO A 6 49.11 8.52 -24.90
CA PRO A 6 47.93 7.66 -24.94
C PRO A 6 46.77 8.34 -24.19
N GLN A 7 45.66 8.57 -24.90
CA GLN A 7 44.43 9.07 -24.31
C GLN A 7 43.85 8.03 -23.32
N GLN A 8 43.82 8.37 -22.04
CA GLN A 8 43.13 7.57 -21.03
C GLN A 8 41.61 7.63 -21.29
N ARG A 9 41.03 6.47 -21.59
CA ARG A 9 39.59 6.29 -21.80
C ARG A 9 38.89 6.38 -20.45
N LEU A 10 38.01 7.37 -20.27
CA LEU A 10 37.17 7.50 -19.08
C LEU A 10 36.26 6.26 -18.93
N PRO A 11 35.96 5.81 -17.69
CA PRO A 11 35.08 4.67 -17.46
C PRO A 11 33.66 4.98 -17.95
N ALA A 12 33.04 4.00 -18.61
CA ALA A 12 31.67 4.10 -19.09
C ALA A 12 30.70 4.34 -17.92
N ARG A 13 29.73 5.23 -18.12
CA ARG A 13 28.62 5.46 -17.17
C ARG A 13 27.92 4.13 -16.85
N PRO A 14 27.54 3.88 -15.59
CA PRO A 14 26.79 2.68 -15.24
C PRO A 14 25.48 2.66 -16.04
N SER A 15 25.33 1.64 -16.88
CA SER A 15 24.09 1.38 -17.60
C SER A 15 22.97 1.25 -16.57
N LYS A 16 21.89 2.01 -16.75
CA LYS A 16 20.67 1.85 -15.97
C LYS A 16 20.24 0.38 -16.11
N ASN A 17 20.39 -0.39 -15.03
CA ASN A 17 19.87 -1.75 -14.95
C ASN A 17 18.35 -1.68 -15.03
N THR A 18 17.80 -1.75 -16.24
CA THR A 18 16.40 -2.10 -16.45
C THR A 18 16.29 -3.59 -16.19
N GLY A 19 16.39 -3.98 -14.92
CA GLY A 19 16.11 -5.35 -14.49
C GLY A 19 14.69 -5.67 -14.94
N LYS A 20 14.55 -6.58 -15.91
CA LYS A 20 13.26 -7.17 -16.24
C LYS A 20 12.72 -7.75 -14.94
N SER A 21 11.64 -7.15 -14.42
CA SER A 21 10.90 -7.70 -13.29
C SER A 21 10.57 -9.15 -13.60
N GLU A 22 11.22 -10.08 -12.90
CA GLU A 22 10.91 -11.50 -13.00
C GLU A 22 9.43 -11.66 -12.65
N LYS A 23 8.65 -12.18 -13.59
CA LYS A 23 7.22 -12.38 -13.40
C LYS A 23 7.06 -13.39 -12.26
N LYS A 24 6.57 -12.92 -11.11
CA LYS A 24 6.30 -13.78 -9.95
C LYS A 24 5.38 -14.92 -10.38
N THR A 25 5.88 -16.14 -10.31
CA THR A 25 5.10 -17.36 -10.58
C THR A 25 4.01 -17.48 -9.52
N LYS A 26 2.80 -17.87 -9.95
CA LYS A 26 1.72 -18.14 -8.99
C LYS A 26 2.11 -19.37 -8.18
N LEU A 27 1.85 -19.33 -6.88
CA LEU A 27 2.08 -20.48 -6.00
C LEU A 27 1.21 -21.67 -6.46
N PRO A 28 1.73 -22.91 -6.41
CA PRO A 28 0.95 -24.10 -6.75
C PRO A 28 -0.26 -24.23 -5.82
N LYS A 29 -1.38 -24.75 -6.34
CA LYS A 29 -2.57 -25.01 -5.51
C LYS A 29 -2.20 -26.00 -4.41
N LEU A 30 -2.70 -25.75 -3.21
CA LEU A 30 -2.61 -26.71 -2.11
C LEU A 30 -3.57 -27.87 -2.38
N PRO A 31 -3.28 -29.08 -1.88
CA PRO A 31 -4.21 -30.20 -2.00
C PRO A 31 -5.49 -29.88 -1.22
N SER A 32 -6.60 -30.55 -1.58
CA SER A 32 -7.91 -30.32 -0.98
C SER A 32 -7.96 -30.64 0.52
N ASN A 33 -7.09 -31.52 1.00
CA ASN A 33 -6.97 -31.90 2.41
C ASN A 33 -6.11 -30.94 3.25
N ALA A 34 -5.46 -29.93 2.65
CA ALA A 34 -4.63 -28.98 3.38
C ALA A 34 -5.47 -27.88 4.05
N THR A 35 -5.24 -27.66 5.34
CA THR A 35 -5.80 -26.53 6.10
C THR A 35 -4.75 -25.43 6.20
N VAL A 36 -5.14 -24.18 5.90
CA VAL A 36 -4.25 -23.01 5.99
C VAL A 36 -4.58 -22.18 7.22
N SER A 37 -3.66 -22.10 8.16
CA SER A 37 -3.77 -21.22 9.32
C SER A 37 -2.87 -19.98 9.14
N LYS A 38 -3.43 -18.79 9.38
CA LYS A 38 -2.77 -17.51 9.03
C LYS A 38 -2.00 -16.97 10.22
N ARG A 39 -0.72 -16.61 10.04
CA ARG A 39 0.03 -15.90 11.08
C ARG A 39 -0.25 -14.39 11.05
N PRO A 40 -0.07 -13.69 12.19
CA PRO A 40 -0.07 -12.23 12.22
C PRO A 40 0.96 -11.62 11.26
N LEU A 41 0.63 -10.48 10.66
CA LEU A 41 1.56 -9.78 9.77
C LEU A 41 2.73 -9.19 10.56
N HIS A 42 3.95 -9.41 10.08
CA HIS A 42 5.12 -8.75 10.62
C HIS A 42 5.11 -7.28 10.23
N HIS A 43 5.10 -6.39 11.23
CA HIS A 43 5.16 -4.95 11.04
C HIS A 43 6.26 -4.36 11.91
N SER A 44 6.80 -3.20 11.49
CA SER A 44 7.79 -2.48 12.29
C SER A 44 7.21 -2.08 13.66
N ALA A 45 8.10 -1.92 14.64
CA ALA A 45 7.72 -1.41 15.96
C ALA A 45 7.15 0.01 15.82
N ILE A 46 6.05 0.28 16.52
CA ILE A 46 5.41 1.60 16.49
C ILE A 46 6.31 2.55 17.29
N PRO A 47 6.83 3.63 16.67
CA PRO A 47 7.69 4.57 17.38
C PRO A 47 6.90 5.35 18.42
N SER A 48 7.60 5.93 19.40
CA SER A 48 6.94 6.77 20.40
C SER A 48 6.30 8.01 19.73
N PRO A 49 5.15 8.50 20.21
CA PRO A 49 4.53 9.71 19.65
C PRO A 49 5.44 10.96 19.71
N TYR A 50 6.37 10.96 20.68
CA TYR A 50 7.32 12.02 20.93
C TYR A 50 8.61 11.89 20.10
N ALA A 51 8.81 10.77 19.39
CA ALA A 51 9.95 10.58 18.51
C ALA A 51 10.02 11.70 17.46
N GLY A 52 11.25 12.16 17.20
CA GLY A 52 11.54 13.20 16.21
C GLY A 52 11.45 12.69 14.77
N ALA A 53 11.86 13.53 13.82
CA ALA A 53 11.74 13.26 12.38
C ALA A 53 12.54 12.03 11.90
N SER A 54 13.55 11.58 12.65
CA SER A 54 14.36 10.39 12.33
C SER A 54 13.54 9.08 12.33
N GLN A 55 12.41 9.01 13.06
CA GLN A 55 11.55 7.84 13.07
C GLN A 55 10.21 8.12 12.40
N GLN A 56 9.90 7.33 11.38
CA GLN A 56 8.64 7.46 10.65
C GLN A 56 7.45 7.02 11.50
N LYS A 57 6.48 7.91 11.69
CA LYS A 57 5.26 7.61 12.41
C LYS A 57 4.26 6.88 11.52
N VAL A 58 3.87 5.67 11.93
CA VAL A 58 2.96 4.82 11.16
C VAL A 58 1.67 4.57 11.94
N VAL A 59 0.54 4.72 11.26
CA VAL A 59 -0.80 4.36 11.73
C VAL A 59 -1.32 3.20 10.89
N TYR A 60 -1.35 2.01 11.47
CA TYR A 60 -1.97 0.85 10.84
C TYR A 60 -3.51 0.96 10.91
N VAL A 61 -4.16 0.73 9.77
CA VAL A 61 -5.62 0.82 9.62
C VAL A 61 -6.16 -0.55 9.23
N GLY A 62 -7.05 -1.07 10.09
CA GLY A 62 -7.76 -2.32 9.85
C GLY A 62 -9.18 -2.09 9.33
N THR A 63 -9.85 -3.19 8.96
CA THR A 63 -11.26 -3.17 8.52
C THR A 63 -12.20 -2.70 9.62
N ARG A 64 -11.91 -3.01 10.88
CA ARG A 64 -12.70 -2.60 12.05
C ARG A 64 -12.34 -1.22 12.60
N THR A 65 -11.27 -0.60 12.12
CA THR A 65 -10.86 0.73 12.59
C THR A 65 -11.91 1.78 12.19
N PRO A 66 -12.51 2.53 13.12
CA PRO A 66 -13.43 3.61 12.78
C PRO A 66 -12.71 4.72 12.00
N PHE A 67 -13.38 5.28 10.99
CA PHE A 67 -12.78 6.27 10.11
C PHE A 67 -12.23 7.47 10.89
N LEU A 68 -13.08 8.15 11.65
CA LEU A 68 -12.68 9.36 12.38
C LEU A 68 -11.64 9.10 13.47
N SER A 69 -11.57 7.87 14.00
CA SER A 69 -10.55 7.48 14.98
C SER A 69 -9.16 7.50 14.37
N ALA A 70 -8.96 6.92 13.19
CA ALA A 70 -7.64 6.94 12.55
C ALA A 70 -7.25 8.34 12.08
N VAL A 71 -8.22 9.13 11.57
CA VAL A 71 -8.00 10.53 11.22
C VAL A 71 -7.49 11.34 12.42
N LYS A 72 -8.18 11.29 13.57
CA LYS A 72 -7.77 12.03 14.78
C LYS A 72 -6.41 11.57 15.30
N ARG A 73 -6.05 10.30 15.12
CA ARG A 73 -4.70 9.81 15.46
C ARG A 73 -3.63 10.46 14.58
N VAL A 74 -3.87 10.58 13.28
CA VAL A 74 -2.97 11.25 12.34
C VAL A 74 -2.85 12.74 12.67
N GLU A 75 -3.97 13.44 12.88
CA GLU A 75 -3.97 14.86 13.28
C GLU A 75 -3.17 15.09 14.58
N LYS A 76 -3.34 14.22 15.58
CA LYS A 76 -2.61 14.30 16.84
C LYS A 76 -1.09 14.17 16.62
N LEU A 77 -0.67 13.24 15.77
CA LEU A 77 0.74 13.01 15.46
C LEU A 77 1.36 14.17 14.67
N LEU A 78 0.62 14.77 13.74
CA LEU A 78 1.03 15.96 13.00
C LEU A 78 1.10 17.20 13.91
N ARG A 79 0.14 17.37 14.83
CA ARG A 79 0.19 18.44 15.85
C ARG A 79 1.40 18.30 16.77
N MET A 80 1.82 17.08 17.11
CA MET A 80 3.06 16.86 17.87
C MET A 80 4.30 17.23 17.07
N SER A 81 4.30 16.96 15.76
CA SER A 81 5.37 17.40 14.86
C SER A 81 5.51 18.92 14.84
N ASP A 82 4.40 19.65 14.66
CA ASP A 82 4.41 21.12 14.62
C ASP A 82 4.86 21.72 15.96
N LYS A 83 4.43 21.16 17.09
CA LYS A 83 4.93 21.55 18.42
C LYS A 83 6.43 21.40 18.55
N ARG A 84 6.99 20.28 18.08
CA ARG A 84 8.45 20.07 18.10
C ARG A 84 9.18 21.04 17.19
N LEU A 85 8.60 21.37 16.03
CA LEU A 85 9.17 22.37 15.15
C LEU A 85 9.27 23.73 15.87
N VAL A 86 8.20 24.17 16.53
CA VAL A 86 8.22 25.42 17.32
C VAL A 86 9.25 25.34 18.46
N GLN A 87 9.31 24.22 19.18
CA GLN A 87 10.31 24.02 20.26
C GLN A 87 11.76 24.03 19.73
N SER A 88 12.00 23.44 18.56
CA SER A 88 13.33 23.47 17.93
C SER A 88 13.70 24.89 17.47
N ALA A 89 12.73 25.65 16.96
CA ALA A 89 12.95 27.03 16.55
C ALA A 89 13.22 27.96 17.75
N THR A 90 12.50 27.77 18.86
CA THR A 90 12.74 28.57 20.09
C THR A 90 14.10 28.29 20.71
N THR A 91 14.52 27.02 20.77
CA THR A 91 15.85 26.67 21.27
C THR A 91 16.97 27.25 20.38
N LEU A 92 16.82 27.17 19.06
CA LEU A 92 17.78 27.74 18.11
C LEU A 92 17.86 29.27 18.20
N ALA A 93 16.72 29.96 18.27
CA ALA A 93 16.68 31.42 18.43
C ALA A 93 17.34 31.86 19.74
N ARG A 94 17.06 31.17 20.86
CA ARG A 94 17.70 31.45 22.16
C ARG A 94 19.21 31.21 22.13
N GLN A 95 19.66 30.14 21.48
CA GLN A 95 21.09 29.85 21.33
C GLN A 95 21.80 30.95 20.51
N LYS A 96 21.16 31.42 19.44
CA LYS A 96 21.66 32.53 18.62
C LYS A 96 21.73 33.84 19.41
N GLY A 97 20.70 34.15 20.20
CA GLY A 97 20.66 35.31 21.09
C GLY A 97 21.73 35.26 22.18
N GLN A 98 21.99 34.10 22.80
CA GLN A 98 23.06 33.93 23.79
C GLN A 98 24.46 34.14 23.19
N ASN A 99 24.71 33.65 21.97
CA ASN A 99 25.97 33.91 21.26
C ASN A 99 26.11 35.39 20.84
N GLY A 100 25.00 36.08 20.57
CA GLY A 100 24.96 37.51 20.26
C GLY A 100 25.13 38.43 21.49
N ARG A 101 24.65 38.02 22.67
CA ARG A 101 24.71 38.77 23.94
C ARG A 101 26.13 39.05 24.45
N LYS A 102 27.17 38.34 23.96
CA LYS A 102 28.58 38.73 24.21
C LYS A 102 29.00 40.01 23.49
N ARG A 103 28.20 40.55 22.55
CA ARG A 103 28.58 41.70 21.71
C ARG A 103 27.71 42.96 21.84
N LYS A 104 26.55 42.92 22.51
CA LYS A 104 25.67 44.12 22.58
C LYS A 104 24.86 44.14 23.88
N ARG A 105 25.05 45.20 24.69
CA ARG A 105 24.21 45.54 25.85
C ARG A 105 23.23 46.63 25.40
N GLN A 106 21.91 46.38 25.37
CA GLN A 106 20.87 47.39 25.67
C GLN A 106 19.44 46.84 25.57
N ASP A 107 18.55 47.50 26.31
CA ASP A 107 17.22 47.13 26.81
C ASP A 107 16.06 46.85 25.80
N ASP A 108 16.30 46.70 24.49
CA ASP A 108 15.24 46.47 23.47
C ASP A 108 15.02 44.98 23.10
N ASP A 109 15.71 44.06 23.79
CA ASP A 109 15.95 42.66 23.37
C ASP A 109 14.70 41.74 23.41
N ALA A 110 13.67 42.06 24.22
CA ALA A 110 12.52 41.17 24.41
C ALA A 110 11.57 41.11 23.20
N THR A 111 11.45 42.20 22.44
CA THR A 111 10.63 42.24 21.22
C THR A 111 11.29 41.52 20.04
N ASP A 112 12.63 41.49 20.02
CA ASP A 112 13.40 40.84 18.95
C ASP A 112 13.41 39.32 19.07
N GLU A 113 13.39 38.76 20.29
CA GLU A 113 13.35 37.31 20.50
C GLU A 113 12.10 36.66 19.86
N ILE A 114 10.92 37.29 20.02
CA ILE A 114 9.67 36.78 19.44
C ILE A 114 9.71 36.86 17.89
N GLY A 115 10.26 37.95 17.35
CA GLY A 115 10.44 38.13 15.91
C GLY A 115 11.41 37.09 15.30
N ASP A 116 12.52 36.82 15.99
CA ASP A 116 13.51 35.82 15.58
C ASP A 116 12.93 34.39 15.61
N ILE A 117 12.14 34.06 16.63
CA ILE A 117 11.44 32.78 16.71
C ILE A 117 10.46 32.65 15.53
N ALA A 118 9.64 33.67 15.28
CA ALA A 118 8.67 33.66 14.18
C ALA A 118 9.38 33.45 12.83
N ARG A 119 10.46 34.19 12.59
CA ARG A 119 11.28 34.05 11.38
C ARG A 119 11.89 32.66 11.24
N GLN A 120 12.37 32.08 12.33
CA GLN A 120 12.93 30.72 12.32
C GLN A 120 11.86 29.67 12.02
N VAL A 121 10.67 29.79 12.63
CA VAL A 121 9.52 28.91 12.34
C VAL A 121 9.09 29.05 10.89
N GLU A 122 8.94 30.27 10.38
CA GLU A 122 8.58 30.52 8.98
C GLU A 122 9.62 29.95 8.01
N SER A 123 10.92 30.11 8.30
CA SER A 123 11.98 29.52 7.48
C SER A 123 11.94 27.99 7.48
N ALA A 124 11.65 27.37 8.63
CA ALA A 124 11.50 25.92 8.74
C ALA A 124 10.24 25.43 7.99
N LYS A 125 9.13 26.16 8.07
CA LYS A 125 7.91 25.88 7.30
C LYS A 125 8.14 26.05 5.80
N ALA A 126 8.83 27.10 5.38
CA ALA A 126 9.20 27.32 3.99
C ALA A 126 10.09 26.20 3.45
N LYS A 127 11.06 25.71 4.25
CA LYS A 127 11.86 24.52 3.91
C LYS A 127 10.99 23.28 3.72
N ARG A 128 10.00 23.03 4.59
CA ARG A 128 9.04 21.91 4.39
C ARG A 128 8.28 22.04 3.07
N LYS A 129 7.84 23.25 2.72
CA LYS A 129 7.10 23.52 1.48
C LYS A 129 7.98 23.39 0.22
N ALA A 130 9.26 23.76 0.31
CA ALA A 130 10.23 23.69 -0.78
C ALA A 130 10.85 22.28 -0.93
N GLY A 131 10.90 21.51 0.16
CA GLY A 131 11.29 20.09 0.19
C GLY A 131 10.23 19.21 -0.47
N GLY A 132 10.08 19.35 -1.78
CA GLY A 132 9.22 18.53 -2.60
C GLY A 132 9.71 17.08 -2.67
N LEU A 133 8.76 16.16 -2.43
CA LEU A 133 8.79 14.70 -2.59
C LEU A 133 10.08 14.09 -3.15
N THR A 134 11.02 13.69 -2.27
CA THR A 134 12.00 12.66 -2.62
C THR A 134 11.43 11.30 -2.25
N ALA A 135 11.16 10.50 -3.28
CA ALA A 135 10.82 9.10 -3.17
C ALA A 135 12.09 8.31 -2.84
N GLY A 136 12.38 8.15 -1.56
CA GLY A 136 13.49 7.33 -1.07
C GLY A 136 13.66 7.48 0.43
N ASP A 137 14.17 6.45 1.08
CA ASP A 137 14.58 6.45 2.49
C ASP A 137 15.82 7.34 2.76
N ASP A 138 16.11 8.27 1.84
CA ASP A 138 17.14 9.30 2.03
C ASP A 138 16.57 10.38 2.93
N GLU A 139 17.18 10.55 4.11
CA GLU A 139 16.99 11.69 5.01
C GLU A 139 17.32 12.99 4.27
N VAL A 140 16.37 13.53 3.51
CA VAL A 140 16.50 14.90 3.00
C VAL A 140 16.23 15.83 4.17
N GLU A 141 17.31 16.44 4.64
CA GLU A 141 17.39 17.47 5.66
C GLU A 141 16.49 18.68 5.29
N GLY A 142 15.18 18.55 5.49
CA GLY A 142 14.18 19.53 5.07
C GLY A 142 12.80 18.97 4.74
N ALA A 143 12.66 17.65 4.54
CA ALA A 143 11.36 17.02 4.45
C ALA A 143 10.66 17.10 5.81
N GLY A 144 9.50 17.77 5.84
CA GLY A 144 8.68 17.81 7.05
C GLY A 144 8.33 16.40 7.51
N GLU A 145 8.23 16.21 8.82
CA GLU A 145 7.84 14.91 9.37
C GLU A 145 6.45 14.49 8.88
N GLU A 146 6.39 13.33 8.24
CA GLU A 146 5.17 12.74 7.70
C GLU A 146 4.61 11.66 8.62
N VAL A 147 3.30 11.44 8.53
CA VAL A 147 2.60 10.33 9.17
C VAL A 147 2.08 9.41 8.06
N LEU A 148 2.51 8.15 8.09
CA LEU A 148 2.03 7.14 7.16
C LEU A 148 0.77 6.45 7.69
N LEU A 149 -0.26 6.36 6.85
CA LEU A 149 -1.34 5.42 7.03
C LEU A 149 -1.06 4.16 6.20
N LYS A 150 -0.98 2.99 6.84
CA LYS A 150 -0.79 1.72 6.14
C LYS A 150 -2.03 0.85 6.26
N GLY A 151 -2.52 0.35 5.13
CA GLY A 151 -3.66 -0.58 5.07
C GLY A 151 -3.45 -1.67 4.03
N THR A 152 -3.93 -2.87 4.34
CA THR A 152 -3.78 -4.06 3.47
C THR A 152 -5.13 -4.67 3.16
N GLY A 153 -5.27 -5.33 2.00
CA GLY A 153 -6.47 -6.08 1.62
C GLY A 153 -7.77 -5.25 1.72
N LYS A 154 -8.75 -5.74 2.49
CA LYS A 154 -10.06 -5.08 2.68
C LYS A 154 -9.99 -3.70 3.34
N ALA A 155 -8.86 -3.31 3.93
CA ALA A 155 -8.69 -1.98 4.54
C ALA A 155 -8.21 -0.92 3.54
N ILE A 156 -7.77 -1.31 2.32
CA ILE A 156 -7.25 -0.39 1.30
C ILE A 156 -8.26 0.70 0.92
N PRO A 157 -9.55 0.39 0.64
CA PRO A 157 -10.53 1.43 0.27
C PRO A 157 -10.65 2.51 1.36
N LYS A 158 -10.68 2.11 2.63
CA LYS A 158 -10.76 3.02 3.77
C LYS A 158 -9.53 3.92 3.88
N VAL A 159 -8.33 3.39 3.66
CA VAL A 159 -7.09 4.19 3.66
C VAL A 159 -7.08 5.19 2.50
N MET A 160 -7.58 4.78 1.34
CA MET A 160 -7.74 5.68 0.19
C MET A 160 -8.73 6.82 0.49
N GLU A 161 -9.89 6.50 1.07
CA GLU A 161 -10.88 7.50 1.52
C GLU A 161 -10.29 8.50 2.51
N MET A 162 -9.45 8.03 3.45
CA MET A 162 -8.73 8.91 4.37
C MET A 162 -7.76 9.83 3.64
N GLY A 163 -7.04 9.32 2.65
CA GLY A 163 -6.17 10.13 1.79
C GLY A 163 -6.95 11.25 1.09
N CYS A 164 -8.10 10.92 0.49
CA CYS A 164 -9.00 11.91 -0.12
C CYS A 164 -9.50 12.94 0.90
N TRP A 165 -9.84 12.51 2.11
CA TRP A 165 -10.31 13.38 3.19
C TRP A 165 -9.25 14.39 3.65
N PHE A 166 -7.97 13.97 3.71
CA PHE A 166 -6.86 14.89 3.98
C PHE A 166 -6.57 15.80 2.80
N GLN A 167 -6.68 15.29 1.56
CA GLN A 167 -6.43 16.07 0.34
C GLN A 167 -7.43 17.22 0.15
N GLN A 168 -8.69 17.06 0.57
CA GLN A 168 -9.71 18.11 0.51
C GLN A 168 -9.36 19.32 1.39
N ARG A 169 -8.49 19.15 2.39
CA ARG A 169 -8.04 20.23 3.27
C ARG A 169 -6.74 20.84 2.74
N GLN A 170 -6.68 22.17 2.73
CA GLN A 170 -5.53 22.91 2.21
C GLN A 170 -4.28 22.82 3.10
N GLU A 171 -4.45 22.42 4.36
CA GLU A 171 -3.40 22.34 5.38
C GLU A 171 -2.45 21.15 5.18
N TYR A 172 -2.89 20.13 4.44
CA TYR A 172 -2.17 18.87 4.31
C TYR A 172 -1.61 18.66 2.91
N MET A 173 -0.48 17.97 2.84
CA MET A 173 0.05 17.37 1.62
C MET A 173 -0.06 15.86 1.74
N VAL A 174 -0.56 15.21 0.68
CA VAL A 174 -0.82 13.78 0.65
C VAL A 174 -0.03 13.13 -0.47
N THR A 175 0.72 12.08 -0.15
CA THR A 175 1.44 11.25 -1.12
C THR A 175 0.98 9.80 -0.97
N VAL A 176 0.68 9.14 -2.10
CA VAL A 176 0.23 7.74 -2.09
C VAL A 176 1.34 6.85 -2.65
N ARG A 177 1.65 5.77 -1.94
CA ARG A 177 2.62 4.74 -2.34
C ARG A 177 1.95 3.38 -2.32
N THR A 178 2.25 2.55 -3.32
CA THR A 178 1.80 1.16 -3.37
C THR A 178 2.96 0.25 -3.00
N GLY A 179 2.67 -0.78 -2.24
CA GLY A 179 3.66 -1.73 -1.75
C GLY A 179 3.11 -3.15 -1.70
N SER A 180 3.98 -4.08 -1.29
CA SER A 180 3.60 -5.47 -1.02
C SER A 180 4.28 -5.93 0.26
N VAL A 181 3.54 -6.63 1.12
CA VAL A 181 4.05 -7.19 2.38
C VAL A 181 3.94 -8.71 2.34
N ALA A 182 5.01 -9.39 2.74
CA ALA A 182 5.02 -10.84 2.90
C ALA A 182 4.28 -11.23 4.20
N ALA A 183 3.41 -12.23 4.11
CA ALA A 183 2.71 -12.84 5.22
C ALA A 183 3.00 -14.33 5.21
N VAL A 184 3.33 -14.89 6.37
CA VAL A 184 3.56 -16.33 6.54
C VAL A 184 2.24 -16.97 6.96
N ASP A 185 1.86 -18.04 6.29
CA ASP A 185 0.77 -18.92 6.71
C ASP A 185 1.33 -20.33 6.94
N ASP A 186 0.73 -21.04 7.87
CA ASP A 186 1.01 -22.45 8.18
C ASP A 186 0.07 -23.35 7.39
N ILE A 187 0.58 -24.49 6.96
CA ILE A 187 -0.13 -25.49 6.17
C ILE A 187 -0.10 -26.80 6.95
N ASP A 188 -1.27 -27.23 7.39
CA ASP A 188 -1.46 -28.50 8.06
C ASP A 188 -2.08 -29.49 7.05
N VAL A 189 -1.35 -30.57 6.74
CA VAL A 189 -1.86 -31.70 5.94
C VAL A 189 -2.06 -32.87 6.90
N PRO A 190 -3.30 -33.31 7.17
CA PRO A 190 -3.53 -34.44 8.06
C PRO A 190 -2.93 -35.73 7.44
N GLU A 191 -2.02 -36.36 8.17
CA GLU A 191 -1.37 -37.60 7.79
C GLU A 191 -2.43 -38.72 7.73
N GLY A 192 -2.65 -39.30 6.53
CA GLY A 192 -3.61 -40.40 6.32
C GLY A 192 -4.87 -40.07 5.52
N ALA A 193 -5.07 -38.83 5.07
CA ALA A 193 -6.14 -38.50 4.14
C ALA A 193 -5.62 -38.51 2.69
N THR A 194 -5.56 -39.70 2.07
CA THR A 194 -5.50 -39.81 0.61
C THR A 194 -6.72 -39.12 0.04
N GLY A 195 -6.52 -38.02 -0.70
CA GLY A 195 -7.60 -37.28 -1.35
C GLY A 195 -8.32 -38.20 -2.33
N ASP A 196 -9.56 -38.57 -2.02
CA ASP A 196 -10.45 -39.19 -2.98
C ASP A 196 -10.96 -38.09 -3.91
N ASP A 197 -10.43 -38.05 -5.13
CA ASP A 197 -10.89 -37.19 -6.22
C ASP A 197 -12.28 -37.65 -6.69
N ASN A 198 -13.32 -37.39 -5.89
CA ASN A 198 -14.70 -37.58 -6.29
C ASN A 198 -15.31 -36.24 -6.73
N ASP A 199 -14.94 -35.85 -7.96
CA ASP A 199 -15.57 -34.78 -8.72
C ASP A 199 -16.89 -35.33 -9.31
N LYS A 200 -18.01 -35.12 -8.60
CA LYS A 200 -19.36 -35.33 -9.15
C LYS A 200 -20.28 -34.17 -8.77
N ASP A 201 -20.45 -33.28 -9.75
CA ASP A 201 -21.70 -32.63 -10.14
C ASP A 201 -22.81 -32.51 -9.07
N HIS A 202 -22.86 -31.37 -8.38
CA HIS A 202 -24.13 -30.85 -7.90
C HIS A 202 -24.31 -29.38 -8.27
N ALA A 203 -24.68 -29.19 -9.54
CA ALA A 203 -25.41 -28.01 -9.97
C ALA A 203 -26.91 -28.16 -9.62
N LYS A 204 -27.44 -27.12 -8.97
CA LYS A 204 -28.83 -26.62 -8.96
C LYS A 204 -29.64 -26.74 -7.65
N SER A 205 -30.26 -25.58 -7.38
CA SER A 205 -31.46 -25.30 -6.58
C SER A 205 -31.16 -24.99 -5.09
N ARG A 206 -31.63 -23.92 -4.46
CA ARG A 206 -32.76 -23.02 -4.74
C ARG A 206 -32.46 -21.61 -4.20
N THR A 207 -32.54 -20.61 -5.08
CA THR A 207 -32.90 -19.24 -4.70
C THR A 207 -34.41 -19.26 -4.50
N GLY A 208 -34.87 -19.05 -3.26
CA GLY A 208 -36.28 -18.84 -2.97
C GLY A 208 -36.51 -17.35 -2.77
N ASN A 209 -37.24 -16.73 -3.70
CA ASN A 209 -38.01 -15.52 -3.49
C ASN A 209 -39.38 -15.75 -4.16
N ASN A 210 -40.43 -15.55 -3.38
CA ASN A 210 -41.83 -15.57 -3.78
C ASN A 210 -42.23 -14.23 -4.42
N ASP A 211 -43.52 -14.17 -4.79
CA ASP A 211 -44.34 -13.05 -5.28
C ASP A 211 -44.62 -13.21 -6.79
N ASP A 212 -45.73 -13.86 -7.16
CA ASP A 212 -47.09 -13.28 -7.33
C ASP A 212 -47.18 -12.42 -8.60
N ASP A 213 -47.80 -12.95 -9.66
CA ASP A 213 -49.04 -12.38 -10.21
C ASP A 213 -49.58 -13.19 -11.40
N MET A 214 -50.88 -13.44 -11.37
CA MET A 214 -51.71 -13.91 -12.49
C MET A 214 -51.95 -12.74 -13.46
N GLU A 215 -52.03 -13.00 -14.76
CA GLU A 215 -53.19 -12.59 -15.56
C GLU A 215 -53.23 -13.24 -16.95
N VAL A 216 -54.45 -13.29 -17.48
CA VAL A 216 -55.00 -14.12 -18.55
C VAL A 216 -55.36 -13.24 -19.77
N ASN A 217 -55.23 -13.77 -21.01
CA ASN A 217 -56.13 -13.64 -22.19
C ASN A 217 -55.34 -13.88 -23.50
N GLU A 218 -55.68 -14.88 -24.35
CA GLU A 218 -56.66 -14.87 -25.47
C GLU A 218 -56.27 -13.87 -26.59
N GLU A 219 -56.27 -14.12 -27.91
CA GLU A 219 -56.76 -15.15 -28.85
C GLU A 219 -56.09 -14.89 -30.24
N GLY A 220 -56.08 -15.85 -31.19
CA GLY A 220 -56.02 -15.56 -32.64
C GLY A 220 -55.11 -16.43 -33.55
N GLY A 221 -55.73 -17.21 -34.46
CA GLY A 221 -55.14 -18.22 -35.38
C GLY A 221 -54.25 -17.70 -36.54
N THR A 222 -53.77 -18.50 -37.51
CA THR A 222 -54.30 -19.67 -38.24
C THR A 222 -53.15 -20.46 -38.94
N ALA A 223 -53.48 -21.55 -39.66
CA ALA A 223 -52.66 -22.74 -39.95
C ALA A 223 -51.92 -22.82 -41.31
N ASN A 224 -51.06 -23.88 -41.42
CA ASN A 224 -50.58 -24.66 -42.61
C ASN A 224 -49.40 -24.07 -43.42
N LYS A 225 -48.34 -24.78 -43.91
CA LYS A 225 -47.99 -26.19 -44.20
C LYS A 225 -46.42 -26.31 -44.42
N PRO A 226 -45.76 -27.49 -44.32
CA PRO A 226 -44.28 -27.69 -44.46
C PRO A 226 -43.89 -28.24 -45.86
N PRO A 227 -42.73 -28.91 -46.15
CA PRO A 227 -41.37 -29.00 -45.54
C PRO A 227 -40.22 -28.73 -46.57
N SER A 228 -38.94 -28.65 -46.14
CA SER A 228 -37.75 -29.36 -46.74
C SER A 228 -36.39 -28.79 -46.27
N GLU A 229 -35.45 -29.73 -46.07
CA GLU A 229 -34.01 -29.70 -45.71
C GLU A 229 -33.14 -28.75 -46.60
N PRO A 230 -31.82 -28.52 -46.35
CA PRO A 230 -30.84 -29.28 -45.53
C PRO A 230 -29.90 -28.41 -44.66
N ASP A 231 -29.08 -29.02 -43.79
CA ASP A 231 -27.61 -28.84 -43.82
C ASP A 231 -26.84 -29.30 -42.56
N VAL A 232 -25.74 -29.99 -42.87
CA VAL A 232 -24.40 -29.90 -42.26
C VAL A 232 -24.18 -30.51 -40.87
N ALA A 233 -23.61 -31.71 -40.94
CA ALA A 233 -22.55 -32.28 -40.11
C ALA A 233 -21.93 -31.37 -39.00
N LYS A 234 -21.92 -31.88 -37.76
CA LYS A 234 -20.96 -31.48 -36.73
C LYS A 234 -20.22 -32.72 -36.21
N GLU A 235 -18.93 -32.77 -36.50
CA GLU A 235 -17.99 -33.72 -35.90
C GLU A 235 -17.85 -33.49 -34.38
N PRO A 236 -17.68 -34.55 -33.57
CA PRO A 236 -17.23 -34.41 -32.19
C PRO A 236 -15.70 -34.28 -32.16
N GLY A 237 -15.21 -33.04 -32.11
CA GLY A 237 -13.80 -32.75 -31.85
C GLY A 237 -13.41 -33.12 -30.42
N GLY A 238 -13.00 -34.38 -30.23
CA GLY A 238 -12.45 -34.89 -28.98
C GLY A 238 -11.16 -34.15 -28.62
N ARG A 239 -11.24 -33.24 -27.64
CA ARG A 239 -10.03 -32.71 -26.98
C ARG A 239 -9.43 -33.82 -26.12
N VAL A 240 -8.36 -34.40 -26.65
CA VAL A 240 -7.42 -35.25 -25.91
C VAL A 240 -6.97 -34.48 -24.67
N ARG A 241 -7.50 -34.89 -23.52
CA ARG A 241 -7.09 -34.43 -22.19
C ARG A 241 -5.65 -34.91 -22.01
N GLN A 242 -4.68 -34.01 -22.16
CA GLN A 242 -3.29 -34.27 -21.82
C GLN A 242 -3.27 -34.67 -20.34
N GLN A 243 -2.99 -35.96 -20.11
CA GLN A 243 -2.77 -36.51 -18.79
C GLN A 243 -1.51 -35.83 -18.24
N HIS A 244 -1.67 -35.02 -17.19
CA HIS A 244 -0.53 -34.48 -16.49
C HIS A 244 0.25 -35.64 -15.88
N ALA A 245 1.51 -35.72 -16.28
CA ALA A 245 2.50 -36.65 -15.75
C ALA A 245 2.49 -36.63 -14.22
N ALA A 246 2.58 -37.82 -13.63
CA ALA A 246 2.64 -38.08 -12.21
C ALA A 246 3.50 -37.04 -11.48
N ALA A 247 2.84 -36.25 -10.63
CA ALA A 247 3.51 -35.30 -9.75
C ALA A 247 4.42 -36.10 -8.81
N GLN A 248 5.72 -35.86 -8.91
CA GLN A 248 6.66 -36.28 -7.88
C GLN A 248 6.17 -35.65 -6.56
N GLU A 249 5.98 -36.48 -5.55
CA GLU A 249 5.55 -36.10 -4.20
C GLU A 249 6.66 -35.29 -3.52
N GLU A 250 6.87 -34.05 -3.96
CA GLU A 250 7.62 -33.10 -3.15
C GLU A 250 6.80 -32.83 -1.87
N PRO A 251 7.39 -33.04 -0.68
CA PRO A 251 6.69 -32.83 0.57
C PRO A 251 6.21 -31.38 0.63
N ILE A 252 4.90 -31.22 0.85
CA ILE A 252 4.28 -29.90 0.93
C ILE A 252 4.94 -29.14 2.08
N PRO A 253 5.43 -27.92 1.84
CA PRO A 253 6.08 -27.17 2.91
C PRO A 253 5.05 -26.85 3.99
N GLU A 254 5.44 -27.07 5.25
CA GLU A 254 4.64 -26.73 6.44
C GLU A 254 4.30 -25.24 6.50
N THR A 255 5.07 -24.38 5.84
CA THR A 255 4.83 -22.93 5.80
C THR A 255 4.83 -22.39 4.38
N ARG A 256 3.96 -21.41 4.12
CA ARG A 256 3.86 -20.73 2.82
C ARG A 256 3.81 -19.23 3.01
N VAL A 257 4.61 -18.53 2.20
CA VAL A 257 4.61 -17.07 2.16
C VAL A 257 3.64 -16.58 1.09
N ARG A 258 2.64 -15.79 1.48
CA ARG A 258 1.78 -15.03 0.57
C ARG A 258 2.18 -13.56 0.56
N TYR A 259 2.03 -12.90 -0.58
CA TYR A 259 2.22 -11.45 -0.69
C TYR A 259 0.87 -10.74 -0.71
N LEU A 260 0.73 -9.71 0.13
CA LEU A 260 -0.45 -8.86 0.21
C LEU A 260 -0.13 -7.48 -0.33
N SER A 261 -1.03 -6.94 -1.15
CA SER A 261 -0.97 -5.54 -1.55
C SER A 261 -1.18 -4.63 -0.33
N VAL A 262 -0.35 -3.59 -0.24
CA VAL A 262 -0.40 -2.57 0.81
C VAL A 262 -0.52 -1.21 0.15
N LEU A 263 -1.40 -0.38 0.69
CA LEU A 263 -1.49 1.03 0.35
C LEU A 263 -0.90 1.83 1.50
N GLU A 264 0.04 2.72 1.18
CA GLU A 264 0.63 3.66 2.12
C GLU A 264 0.24 5.08 1.71
N VAL A 265 -0.40 5.80 2.61
CA VAL A 265 -0.77 7.21 2.40
C VAL A 265 0.06 8.04 3.38
N ALA A 266 1.03 8.77 2.86
CA ALA A 266 1.82 9.71 3.63
C ALA A 266 1.09 11.05 3.72
N VAL A 267 0.89 11.55 4.93
CA VAL A 267 0.28 12.84 5.21
C VAL A 267 1.28 13.72 5.95
N SER A 268 1.52 14.92 5.44
CA SER A 268 2.37 15.93 6.06
C SER A 268 1.67 17.29 6.10
N LEU A 269 2.16 18.19 6.97
CA LEU A 269 1.69 19.58 7.03
C LEU A 269 2.36 20.40 5.91
N ARG A 270 1.59 21.28 5.28
CA ARG A 270 2.12 22.28 4.32
C ARG A 270 2.91 23.41 4.97
#